data_AF-A0A7D7Y593-F1
#
_entry.id   AF-A0A7D7Y593-F1
#
_cell.length_a   1.000
_cell.length_b   1.000
_cell.length_c   1.000
_cell.angle_alpha   90.00
_cell.angle_beta   90.00
_cell.angle_gamma   90.00
#
_symmetry.space_group_name_H-M   'P 1'
#
loop_
_entity.id
_entity.type
_entity.pdbx_description
1 polymer ?
#
loop_
_entity_poly.entity_id
_entity_poly.type
_entity_poly.pdbx_seq_one_letter_code
_entity_poly.pdbx_strand_id
1 'polypeptide(L)'
;MQITDVLIKPILTEKTYGIMMSEPRKYTFLVNAKANKNHIRLAFKTIYGVAPVAVNTKTKKPARVRTGTQNPGFSRLEKIAIITVPFGVEVAITGEKPEPKEESTSK
;
A
#
# COMPACT_ATOMS: atom_id res chain seq x y z
N MET A 1 5.92 -18.16 0.78
CA MET A 1 5.55 -16.86 1.41
C MET A 1 4.04 -16.86 1.49
N GLN A 2 3.45 -16.61 2.66
CA GLN A 2 2.00 -16.59 2.79
C GLN A 2 1.42 -15.26 2.27
N ILE A 3 0.18 -15.30 1.78
CA ILE A 3 -0.51 -14.14 1.19
C ILE A 3 -0.74 -13.03 2.23
N THR A 4 -0.99 -13.44 3.48
CA THR A 4 -1.19 -12.55 4.63
C THR A 4 0.03 -11.68 4.93
N ASP A 5 1.24 -12.18 4.67
CA ASP A 5 2.49 -11.50 5.03
C ASP A 5 3.01 -10.55 3.92
N VAL A 6 2.26 -10.44 2.82
CA VAL A 6 2.66 -9.63 1.65
C VAL A 6 2.51 -8.14 1.95
N LEU A 7 1.37 -7.73 2.50
CA LEU A 7 1.08 -6.36 2.88
C LEU A 7 1.41 -6.18 4.36
N ILE A 8 2.41 -5.35 4.67
CA ILE A 8 2.91 -5.21 6.05
C ILE A 8 2.18 -4.06 6.75
N LYS A 9 2.15 -2.87 6.13
CA LYS A 9 1.45 -1.70 6.70
C LYS A 9 1.13 -0.66 5.61
N PRO A 10 0.09 0.16 5.79
CA PRO A 10 -0.08 1.35 4.96
C PRO A 10 0.99 2.40 5.25
N ILE A 11 1.30 3.21 4.24
CA ILE A 11 2.20 4.36 4.38
C ILE A 11 1.34 5.62 4.35
N LEU A 12 1.34 6.35 5.45
CA LEU A 12 0.62 7.61 5.62
C LEU A 12 1.64 8.75 5.72
N THR A 13 1.61 9.62 4.72
CA THR A 13 2.45 10.82 4.57
C THR A 13 1.62 11.86 3.82
N GLU A 14 1.94 13.14 3.91
CA GLU A 14 1.24 14.21 3.19
C GLU A 14 1.08 13.89 1.68
N LYS A 15 2.14 13.40 1.06
CA LYS A 15 2.12 12.98 -0.35
C LYS A 15 1.14 11.84 -0.63
N THR A 16 1.07 10.85 0.25
CA THR A 16 0.14 9.72 0.04
C THR A 16 -1.31 10.17 0.20
N TYR A 17 -1.60 11.12 1.11
CA TYR A 17 -2.93 11.73 1.19
C TYR A 17 -3.31 12.45 -0.11
N GLY A 18 -2.39 13.23 -0.69
CA GLY A 18 -2.64 13.86 -2.00
C GLY A 18 -2.93 12.85 -3.12
N ILE A 19 -2.20 11.73 -3.15
CA ILE A 19 -2.41 10.66 -4.12
C ILE A 19 -3.74 9.92 -3.88
N MET A 20 -4.18 9.78 -2.63
CA MET A 20 -5.47 9.16 -2.29
C MET A 20 -6.66 10.02 -2.71
N MET A 21 -6.53 11.34 -2.68
CA MET A 21 -7.57 12.28 -3.11
C MET A 21 -7.64 12.44 -4.63
N SER A 22 -6.56 12.10 -5.35
CA SER A 22 -6.55 12.14 -6.82
C SER A 22 -7.33 10.98 -7.45
N GLU A 23 -7.95 11.22 -8.59
CA GLU A 23 -8.59 10.18 -9.40
C GLU A 23 -7.67 9.77 -10.57
N PRO A 24 -7.40 8.47 -10.78
CA PRO A 24 -7.84 7.32 -9.99
C PRO A 24 -7.12 7.21 -8.64
N ARG A 25 -7.87 6.82 -7.60
CA ARG A 25 -7.37 6.70 -6.23
C ARG A 25 -6.26 5.65 -6.14
N LYS A 26 -5.18 6.00 -5.44
CA LYS A 26 -4.08 5.05 -5.20
C LYS A 26 -3.72 5.00 -3.73
N TYR A 27 -3.42 3.79 -3.29
CA TYR A 27 -3.04 3.49 -1.92
C TYR A 27 -1.62 2.96 -1.86
N THR A 28 -0.88 3.39 -0.84
CA THR A 28 0.54 3.07 -0.71
C THR A 28 0.76 2.16 0.49
N PHE A 29 1.43 1.04 0.26
CA PHE A 29 1.74 0.03 1.27
C PHE A 29 3.23 -0.25 1.32
N LEU A 30 3.73 -0.49 2.53
CA LEU A 30 4.98 -1.19 2.73
C LEU A 30 4.71 -2.68 2.58
N VAL A 31 5.47 -3.33 1.72
CA VAL A 31 5.30 -4.74 1.36
C VAL A 31 6.59 -5.50 1.57
N ASN A 32 6.48 -6.83 1.63
CA ASN A 32 7.65 -7.67 1.74
C ASN A 32 8.60 -7.48 0.54
N ALA A 33 9.88 -7.31 0.81
CA ALA A 33 10.91 -7.09 -0.21
C ALA A 33 10.98 -8.21 -1.27
N LYS A 34 10.61 -9.45 -0.93
CA LYS A 34 10.61 -10.59 -1.87
C LYS A 34 9.31 -10.73 -2.66
N ALA A 35 8.28 -9.92 -2.39
CA ALA A 35 6.99 -10.03 -3.07
C ALA A 35 7.06 -9.57 -4.54
N ASN A 36 6.39 -10.32 -5.41
CA ASN A 36 6.13 -9.94 -6.81
C ASN A 36 4.77 -9.24 -6.93
N LYS A 37 4.53 -8.53 -8.04
CA LYS A 37 3.28 -7.79 -8.29
C LYS A 37 2.04 -8.69 -8.23
N ASN A 38 2.16 -9.94 -8.69
CA ASN A 38 1.07 -10.92 -8.65
C ASN A 38 0.67 -11.27 -7.22
N HIS A 39 1.65 -11.46 -6.32
CA HIS A 39 1.37 -11.72 -4.91
C HIS A 39 0.70 -10.53 -4.23
N ILE A 40 1.13 -9.30 -4.55
CA ILE A 40 0.54 -8.07 -4.01
C ILE A 40 -0.91 -7.92 -4.49
N ARG A 41 -1.17 -8.18 -5.77
CA ARG A 41 -2.52 -8.14 -6.36
C ARG A 41 -3.45 -9.14 -5.67
N LEU A 42 -2.99 -10.37 -5.46
CA LEU A 42 -3.76 -11.41 -4.79
C LEU A 42 -4.00 -11.06 -3.32
N ALA A 43 -2.97 -10.65 -2.58
CA ALA A 43 -3.08 -10.27 -1.18
C ALA A 43 -4.04 -9.09 -0.95
N PHE A 44 -3.94 -8.06 -1.79
CA PHE A 44 -4.83 -6.91 -1.70
C PHE A 44 -6.29 -7.31 -1.95
N LYS A 45 -6.53 -8.15 -2.98
CA LYS A 45 -7.87 -8.67 -3.27
C LYS A 45 -8.41 -9.53 -2.12
N THR A 46 -7.58 -10.38 -1.52
CA THR A 46 -8.01 -11.27 -0.42
C THR A 46 -8.31 -10.49 0.87
N ILE A 47 -7.51 -9.47 1.21
CA ILE A 47 -7.67 -8.72 2.46
C ILE A 47 -8.78 -7.66 2.35
N TYR A 48 -8.83 -6.94 1.23
CA TYR A 48 -9.74 -5.79 1.06
C TYR A 48 -10.94 -6.09 0.17
N GLY A 49 -11.04 -7.27 -0.45
CA GLY A 49 -12.14 -7.66 -1.33
C GLY A 49 -12.15 -6.94 -2.69
N VAL A 50 -11.27 -5.96 -2.91
CA VAL A 50 -11.23 -5.14 -4.12
C VAL A 50 -10.13 -5.60 -5.07
N ALA A 51 -10.46 -5.81 -6.34
CA ALA A 51 -9.47 -6.09 -7.37
C ALA A 51 -8.79 -4.77 -7.81
N PRO A 52 -7.46 -4.63 -7.67
CA PRO A 52 -6.79 -3.40 -8.07
C PRO A 52 -6.67 -3.33 -9.60
N VAL A 53 -6.67 -2.13 -10.17
CA VAL A 53 -6.46 -1.93 -11.62
C VAL A 53 -4.99 -2.20 -11.94
N ALA A 54 -4.09 -1.49 -11.26
CA ALA A 54 -2.65 -1.56 -11.49
C ALA A 54 -1.88 -1.63 -10.16
N VAL A 55 -0.70 -2.25 -10.21
CA VAL A 55 0.23 -2.33 -9.08
C VAL A 55 1.61 -1.88 -9.54
N ASN A 56 2.11 -0.82 -8.91
CA ASN A 56 3.44 -0.29 -9.13
C ASN A 56 4.26 -0.52 -7.87
N THR A 57 5.50 -0.97 -8.02
CA THR A 57 6.39 -1.26 -6.88
C THR A 57 7.70 -0.53 -7.03
N LYS A 58 8.22 0.02 -5.94
CA LYS A 58 9.57 0.59 -5.87
C LYS A 58 10.31 0.01 -4.66
N THR A 59 11.61 -0.22 -4.80
CA THR A 59 12.46 -0.61 -3.67
C THR A 59 13.21 0.62 -3.19
N LYS A 60 13.04 0.96 -1.91
CA LYS A 60 13.79 2.02 -1.25
C LYS A 60 15.08 1.40 -0.70
N LYS A 61 16.21 1.90 -1.20
CA LYS A 61 17.53 1.44 -0.75
C LYS A 61 17.72 1.82 0.73
N PRO A 62 18.33 0.94 1.53
CA PRO A 62 18.64 1.23 2.91
C PRO A 62 19.64 2.39 2.99
N ALA A 63 19.35 3.37 3.85
CA ALA A 63 20.22 4.52 4.08
C ALA A 63 21.14 4.25 5.28
N ARG A 64 22.37 4.78 5.23
CA ARG A 64 23.33 4.71 6.34
C ARG A 64 22.79 5.51 7.52
N VAL A 65 22.76 4.88 8.70
CA VAL A 65 22.36 5.53 9.96
C VAL A 65 23.62 5.92 10.72
N ARG A 66 23.65 7.13 11.27
CA ARG A 66 24.80 7.61 12.06
C ARG A 66 24.74 6.98 13.46
N THR A 67 25.65 6.04 13.72
CA THR A 67 25.74 5.34 15.02
C THR A 67 26.97 5.75 15.84
N GLY A 68 27.91 6.54 15.27
CA GLY A 68 29.14 6.96 15.95
C GLY A 68 30.26 5.91 15.99
N THR A 69 30.00 4.70 15.48
CA THR A 69 30.98 3.60 15.38
C THR A 69 31.68 3.60 14.02
N GLN A 70 32.87 2.99 13.93
CA GLN A 70 33.62 2.80 12.67
C GLN A 70 32.79 2.08 11.60
N ASN A 71 31.95 1.12 12.01
CA ASN A 71 31.00 0.40 11.16
C ASN A 71 29.56 0.83 11.47
N PRO A 72 29.00 1.81 10.76
CA PRO A 72 27.63 2.26 10.98
C PRO A 72 26.61 1.27 10.43
N GLY A 73 25.45 1.21 11.10
CA GLY A 73 24.31 0.44 10.64
C GLY A 73 23.60 1.06 9.44
N PHE A 74 22.74 0.27 8.80
CA PHE A 74 21.87 0.70 7.72
C PHE A 74 20.41 0.52 8.12
N SER A 75 19.54 1.37 7.58
CA SER A 75 18.09 1.14 7.69
C SER A 75 17.68 -0.14 6.97
N ARG A 76 16.46 -0.61 7.20
CA ARG A 76 15.94 -1.81 6.53
C ARG A 76 15.68 -1.52 5.05
N LEU A 77 15.86 -2.54 4.21
CA LEU A 77 15.39 -2.50 2.82
C LEU A 77 13.86 -2.56 2.81
N GLU A 78 13.23 -1.55 2.25
CA GLU A 78 11.78 -1.43 2.18
C GLU A 78 11.33 -1.54 0.73
N LYS A 79 10.32 -2.37 0.45
CA LYS A 79 9.61 -2.35 -0.82
C LYS A 79 8.29 -1.65 -0.60
N ILE A 80 8.00 -0.68 -1.46
CA ILE A 80 6.79 0.14 -1.42
C ILE A 80 5.94 -0.23 -2.63
N ALA A 81 4.68 -0.57 -2.39
CA ALA A 81 3.69 -0.80 -3.42
C ALA A 81 2.73 0.40 -3.47
N ILE A 82 2.47 0.90 -4.68
CA ILE A 82 1.43 1.87 -4.99
C ILE A 82 0.38 1.10 -5.79
N ILE A 83 -0.82 1.02 -5.25
CA ILE A 83 -1.91 0.19 -5.76
C ILE A 83 -3.00 1.12 -6.25
N THR A 84 -3.31 1.05 -7.54
CA THR A 84 -4.39 1.84 -8.15
C THR A 84 -5.70 1.05 -8.03
N VAL A 85 -6.72 1.70 -7.50
CA VAL A 85 -8.04 1.11 -7.26
C VAL A 85 -9.01 1.55 -8.37
N PRO A 86 -10.05 0.74 -8.69
CA PRO A 86 -11.11 1.16 -9.59
C PRO A 86 -11.78 2.48 -9.14
N PHE A 87 -12.37 3.18 -10.10
CA PHE A 87 -13.05 4.46 -9.86
C PHE A 87 -14.21 4.29 -8.87
N GLY A 88 -14.42 5.28 -7.99
CA GLY A 88 -15.52 5.27 -7.01
C GLY A 88 -15.34 4.34 -5.79
N VAL A 89 -14.36 3.44 -5.80
CA VAL A 89 -14.16 2.50 -4.68
C VAL A 89 -13.24 3.11 -3.62
N GLU A 90 -13.71 3.15 -2.38
CA GLU A 90 -12.92 3.52 -1.20
C GLU A 90 -12.47 2.27 -0.47
N VAL A 91 -11.19 2.25 -0.08
CA VAL A 91 -10.63 1.18 0.74
C VAL A 91 -10.32 1.77 2.10
N ALA A 92 -10.88 1.17 3.14
CA ALA A 92 -10.55 1.57 4.49
C ALA A 92 -9.15 1.08 4.86
N ILE A 93 -8.25 2.04 5.01
CA ILE A 93 -6.86 1.79 5.40
C ILE A 93 -6.66 1.88 6.91
N THR A 94 -7.54 2.61 7.60
CA THR A 94 -7.43 2.92 9.01
C THR A 94 -8.48 2.13 9.80
N GLY A 95 -8.36 0.79 9.87
CA GLY A 95 -9.02 -0.06 10.87
C GLY A 95 -10.56 -0.09 10.97
N GLU A 96 -11.27 0.85 10.36
CA GLU A 96 -12.73 0.91 10.33
C GLU A 96 -13.21 0.22 9.06
N LYS A 97 -14.16 -0.70 9.21
CA LYS A 97 -14.82 -1.35 8.08
C LYS A 97 -15.46 -0.25 7.21
N PRO A 98 -15.19 -0.18 5.89
CA PRO A 98 -15.90 0.77 5.05
C PRO A 98 -17.34 0.30 4.96
N GLU A 99 -18.26 1.05 5.54
CA GLU A 99 -19.68 0.88 5.23
C GLU A 99 -19.89 1.30 3.77
N PRO A 100 -20.60 0.49 2.97
CA PRO A 100 -20.96 0.90 1.62
C PRO A 100 -21.84 2.15 1.74
N LYS A 101 -21.37 3.28 1.20
CA LYS A 101 -22.26 4.40 0.93
C LYS A 101 -23.21 3.91 -0.16
N GLU A 102 -24.41 3.51 0.26
CA GLU A 102 -25.51 3.23 -0.65
C GLU A 102 -25.66 4.41 -1.59
N GLU A 103 -25.50 4.14 -2.88
CA GLU A 103 -25.82 5.08 -3.93
C GLU A 103 -27.28 5.48 -3.75
N SER A 104 -27.52 6.73 -3.36
CA SER A 104 -28.84 7.33 -3.43
C SER A 104 -29.22 7.44 -4.91
N THR A 105 -29.79 6.38 -5.46
CA THR A 105 -30.60 6.45 -6.67
C THR A 105 -31.86 7.24 -6.33
N SER A 106 -31.80 8.57 -6.38
CA SER A 106 -33.01 9.39 -6.45
C SER A 106 -33.48 9.42 -7.90
N LYS A 107 -34.65 8.82 -8.12
CA LYS A 107 -35.56 9.14 -9.21
C LYS A 107 -35.81 10.65 -9.33
#